data_AF-A0A1A0UU29-F1
#
_entry.id   AF-A0A1A0UU29-F1
#
_cell.length_a   1.000
_cell.length_b   1.000
_cell.length_c   1.000
_cell.angle_alpha   90.00
_cell.angle_beta   90.00
_cell.angle_gamma   90.00
#
_symmetry.space_group_name_H-M   'P 1'
#
loop_
_entity.id
_entity.type
_entity.pdbx_description
1 polymer ?
#
loop_
_entity_poly.entity_id
_entity_poly.type
_entity_poly.pdbx_seq_one_letter_code
_entity_poly.pdbx_strand_id
1 'polypeptide(L)'
;MSAGVDLAVVLALGAAVFVAIGDVIHQRQAHEVADEPVGHLELFTRLLRDRQWWLGSSVAAAGFALQAAALGVGSVLLVQAILVTSLLFALPIHARLSHQRVTPWQWTWAALLAASVVVIVTVGNPTEGDSRASWETWTAVLVVLVPALALCVIGAGIWKGPVSAVLLALVSGALWGLFAVLTKGVVDRLGDGLEALLRTPELYVWVVVAVAGTAWQQASFRAGSLTASLPTMTVTEPVVAAVLGVVVLGETLRPGEEGWLVLIVAVVVMVVSTAALARGEAATAAQPASH
;
A
#
# COMPACT_ATOMS: atom_id res chain seq x y z
N MET A 1 -7.39 -4.87 -24.88
CA MET A 1 -6.48 -5.29 -23.80
C MET A 1 -6.10 -6.74 -24.06
N SER A 2 -4.90 -7.17 -23.69
CA SER A 2 -4.54 -8.59 -23.80
C SER A 2 -5.19 -9.37 -22.66
N ALA A 3 -5.42 -10.67 -22.84
CA ALA A 3 -6.06 -11.52 -21.82
C ALA A 3 -5.33 -11.52 -20.46
N GLY A 4 -4.01 -11.29 -20.46
CA GLY A 4 -3.20 -11.16 -19.24
C GLY A 4 -3.50 -9.89 -18.46
N VAL A 5 -3.68 -8.75 -19.15
CA VAL A 5 -4.02 -7.47 -18.50
C VAL A 5 -5.41 -7.54 -17.88
N ASP A 6 -6.38 -8.14 -18.57
CA ASP A 6 -7.74 -8.30 -18.02
C ASP A 6 -7.73 -9.18 -16.76
N LEU A 7 -6.92 -10.25 -16.75
CA LEU A 7 -6.72 -11.08 -15.56
C LEU A 7 -6.04 -10.31 -14.42
N ALA A 8 -4.99 -9.54 -14.72
CA ALA A 8 -4.31 -8.70 -13.73
C ALA A 8 -5.27 -7.70 -13.08
N VAL A 9 -6.14 -7.07 -13.88
CA VAL A 9 -7.16 -6.12 -13.39
C VAL A 9 -8.14 -6.83 -12.44
N VAL A 10 -8.65 -8.00 -12.80
CA VAL A 10 -9.58 -8.76 -11.95
C VAL A 10 -8.92 -9.20 -10.65
N LEU A 11 -7.68 -9.71 -10.72
CA LEU A 11 -6.91 -10.11 -9.55
C LEU A 11 -6.61 -8.92 -8.63
N ALA A 12 -6.20 -7.78 -9.19
CA ALA A 12 -5.91 -6.57 -8.44
C ALA A 12 -7.16 -5.94 -7.81
N LEU A 13 -8.31 -5.96 -8.50
CA LEU A 13 -9.59 -5.54 -7.92
C LEU A 13 -10.03 -6.48 -6.79
N GLY A 14 -9.86 -7.79 -6.98
CA GLY A 14 -10.08 -8.77 -5.92
C GLY A 14 -9.20 -8.47 -4.71
N ALA A 15 -7.90 -8.27 -4.93
CA ALA A 15 -6.96 -7.89 -3.88
C ALA A 15 -7.41 -6.61 -3.16
N ALA A 16 -7.82 -5.58 -3.89
CA ALA A 16 -8.31 -4.31 -3.32
C ALA A 16 -9.53 -4.51 -2.40
N VAL A 17 -10.46 -5.40 -2.77
CA VAL A 17 -11.62 -5.74 -1.92
C VAL A 17 -11.19 -6.46 -0.64
N PHE A 18 -10.31 -7.46 -0.74
CA PHE A 18 -9.81 -8.18 0.44
C PHE A 18 -8.99 -7.29 1.35
N VAL A 19 -8.13 -6.43 0.80
CA VAL A 19 -7.38 -5.41 1.54
C VAL A 19 -8.34 -4.49 2.28
N ALA A 20 -9.36 -3.96 1.60
CA ALA A 20 -10.36 -3.11 2.24
C ALA A 20 -11.11 -3.79 3.39
N ILE A 21 -11.49 -5.05 3.24
CA ILE A 21 -12.14 -5.82 4.31
C ILE A 21 -11.16 -6.02 5.48
N GLY A 22 -9.91 -6.41 5.18
CA GLY A 22 -8.85 -6.62 6.17
C GLY A 22 -8.57 -5.35 6.98
N ASP A 23 -8.44 -4.22 6.31
CA ASP A 23 -8.22 -2.91 6.94
C ASP A 23 -9.36 -2.54 7.87
N VAL A 24 -10.61 -2.72 7.45
CA VAL A 24 -11.76 -2.41 8.32
C VAL A 24 -11.85 -3.35 9.52
N ILE A 25 -11.53 -4.64 9.36
CA ILE A 25 -11.48 -5.60 10.48
C ILE A 25 -10.36 -5.18 11.46
N HIS A 26 -9.15 -4.92 10.98
CA HIS A 26 -8.03 -4.53 11.82
C HIS A 26 -8.24 -3.19 12.53
N GLN A 27 -8.86 -2.21 11.86
CA GLN A 27 -9.22 -0.92 12.47
C GLN A 27 -10.20 -1.11 13.64
N ARG A 28 -11.22 -1.95 13.49
CA ARG A 28 -12.19 -2.23 14.57
C ARG A 28 -11.54 -2.89 15.78
N GLN A 29 -10.68 -3.87 15.55
CA GLN A 29 -9.96 -4.55 16.63
C GLN A 29 -9.02 -3.59 17.37
N ALA A 30 -8.39 -2.65 16.65
CA ALA A 30 -7.61 -1.59 17.28
C ALA A 30 -8.48 -0.66 18.15
N HIS A 31 -9.74 -0.42 17.76
CA HIS A 31 -10.69 0.36 18.56
C HIS A 31 -11.22 -0.37 19.80
N GLU A 32 -11.46 -1.69 19.74
CA GLU A 32 -11.97 -2.47 20.86
C GLU A 32 -10.92 -2.73 21.96
N VAL A 33 -9.63 -2.63 21.61
CA VAL A 33 -8.50 -2.97 22.50
C VAL A 33 -7.86 -1.72 23.15
N ALA A 34 -8.18 -0.52 22.66
CA ALA A 34 -7.53 0.73 23.08
C ALA A 34 -7.81 1.19 24.52
N ASP A 35 -8.79 0.59 25.21
CA ASP A 35 -9.25 1.06 26.53
C ASP A 35 -8.77 0.23 27.74
N GLU A 36 -7.99 -0.85 27.56
CA GLU A 36 -7.49 -1.66 28.71
C GLU A 36 -5.97 -1.53 28.94
N PRO A 37 -5.52 -1.24 30.18
CA PRO A 37 -4.10 -1.18 30.53
C PRO A 37 -3.55 -2.60 30.74
N VAL A 38 -3.39 -3.37 29.66
CA VAL A 38 -2.85 -4.74 29.70
C VAL A 38 -1.44 -4.79 29.09
N GLY A 39 -0.55 -5.62 29.64
CA GLY A 39 0.82 -5.75 29.15
C GLY A 39 0.89 -6.27 27.70
N HIS A 40 1.91 -5.84 26.94
CA HIS A 40 2.08 -6.18 25.51
C HIS A 40 2.05 -7.68 25.21
N LEU A 41 2.58 -8.52 26.12
CA LEU A 41 2.61 -9.97 25.95
C LEU A 41 1.21 -10.59 26.11
N GLU A 42 0.43 -10.08 27.06
CA GLU A 42 -0.92 -10.56 27.36
C GLU A 42 -1.89 -10.16 26.25
N LEU A 43 -1.80 -8.92 25.76
CA LEU A 43 -2.48 -8.47 24.54
C LEU A 43 -2.16 -9.37 23.35
N PHE A 44 -0.88 -9.64 23.09
CA PHE A 44 -0.47 -10.51 21.98
C PHE A 44 -1.07 -11.91 22.10
N THR A 45 -1.04 -12.52 23.28
CA THR A 45 -1.66 -13.85 23.49
C THR A 45 -3.18 -13.83 23.37
N ARG A 46 -3.84 -12.74 23.76
CA ARG A 46 -5.30 -12.55 23.67
C ARG A 46 -5.72 -12.40 22.20
N LEU A 47 -4.98 -11.61 21.42
CA LEU A 47 -5.13 -11.47 19.97
C LEU A 47 -4.95 -12.82 19.24
N LEU A 48 -3.93 -13.61 19.58
CA LEU A 48 -3.72 -14.93 18.98
C LEU A 48 -4.84 -15.93 19.29
N ARG A 49 -5.61 -15.69 20.36
CA ARG A 49 -6.75 -16.53 20.76
C ARG A 49 -8.07 -16.03 20.18
N ASP A 50 -8.08 -14.82 19.61
CA ASP A 50 -9.26 -14.22 19.01
C ASP A 50 -9.50 -14.79 17.61
N ARG A 51 -10.70 -15.31 17.38
CA ARG A 51 -11.12 -15.82 16.07
C ARG A 51 -11.26 -14.70 15.04
N GLN A 52 -11.61 -13.49 15.46
CA GLN A 52 -11.73 -12.33 14.57
C GLN A 52 -10.37 -11.87 14.05
N TRP A 53 -9.32 -11.97 14.87
CA TRP A 53 -7.95 -11.71 14.43
C TRP A 53 -7.48 -12.69 13.35
N TRP A 54 -7.77 -13.98 13.51
CA TRP A 54 -7.46 -14.99 12.49
C TRP A 54 -8.28 -14.80 11.21
N LEU A 55 -9.54 -14.35 11.32
CA LEU A 55 -10.35 -13.98 10.16
C LEU A 55 -9.74 -12.80 9.41
N GLY A 56 -9.38 -11.71 10.11
CA GLY A 56 -8.71 -10.55 9.51
C GLY A 56 -7.38 -10.94 8.84
N SER A 57 -6.57 -11.75 9.51
CA SER A 57 -5.30 -12.26 8.98
C SER A 57 -5.49 -13.13 7.74
N SER A 58 -6.53 -13.98 7.73
CA SER A 58 -6.85 -14.83 6.57
C SER A 58 -7.32 -14.01 5.37
N VAL A 59 -8.14 -12.98 5.61
CA VAL A 59 -8.59 -12.03 4.59
C VAL A 59 -7.40 -11.25 4.02
N ALA A 60 -6.51 -10.76 4.88
CA ALA A 60 -5.30 -10.05 4.46
C ALA A 60 -4.37 -10.97 3.64
N ALA A 61 -4.19 -12.23 4.05
CA ALA A 61 -3.41 -13.21 3.32
C ALA A 61 -4.01 -13.51 1.94
N ALA A 62 -5.34 -13.62 1.83
CA ALA A 62 -6.02 -13.79 0.55
C ALA A 62 -5.85 -12.55 -0.37
N GLY A 63 -5.98 -11.34 0.19
CA GLY A 63 -5.74 -10.10 -0.55
C GLY A 63 -4.31 -10.01 -1.07
N PHE A 64 -3.32 -10.33 -0.22
CA PHE A 64 -1.92 -10.37 -0.61
C PHE A 64 -1.66 -11.44 -1.69
N ALA A 65 -2.24 -12.63 -1.57
CA ALA A 65 -2.09 -13.67 -2.58
C ALA A 65 -2.65 -13.25 -3.95
N LEU A 66 -3.80 -12.57 -3.98
CA LEU A 66 -4.37 -12.00 -5.19
C LEU A 66 -3.49 -10.89 -5.77
N GLN A 67 -2.94 -10.01 -4.92
CA GLN A 67 -1.99 -8.97 -5.33
C GLN A 67 -0.72 -9.58 -5.94
N ALA A 68 -0.14 -10.57 -5.28
CA ALA A 68 1.04 -11.28 -5.77
C ALA A 68 0.74 -11.96 -7.12
N ALA A 69 -0.41 -12.62 -7.26
CA ALA A 69 -0.85 -13.20 -8.52
C ALA A 69 -1.03 -12.13 -9.62
N ALA A 70 -1.62 -10.97 -9.28
CA ALA A 70 -1.79 -9.85 -10.21
C ALA A 70 -0.44 -9.32 -10.70
N LEU A 71 0.55 -9.19 -9.83
CA LEU A 71 1.91 -8.79 -10.18
C LEU A 71 2.63 -9.83 -11.06
N GLY A 72 2.29 -11.11 -10.90
CA GLY A 72 2.81 -12.18 -11.76
C GLY A 72 2.33 -12.11 -13.21
N VAL A 73 1.22 -11.42 -13.49
CA VAL A 73 0.60 -11.35 -14.83
C VAL A 73 0.30 -9.91 -15.31
N GLY A 74 0.79 -8.91 -14.58
CA GLY A 74 0.53 -7.49 -14.81
C GLY A 74 1.66 -6.59 -14.32
N SER A 75 1.66 -5.34 -14.76
CA SER A 75 2.69 -4.35 -14.35
C SER A 75 2.45 -3.85 -12.93
N VAL A 76 3.53 -3.52 -12.22
CA VAL A 76 3.48 -2.86 -10.91
C VAL A 76 2.67 -1.56 -11.02
N LEU A 77 2.88 -0.76 -12.07
CA LEU A 77 2.11 0.45 -12.34
C LEU A 77 0.59 0.19 -12.37
N LEU A 78 0.16 -0.84 -13.10
CA LEU A 78 -1.26 -1.21 -13.20
C LEU A 78 -1.81 -1.69 -11.85
N VAL A 79 -1.13 -2.64 -11.21
CA VAL A 79 -1.59 -3.26 -9.97
C VAL A 79 -1.68 -2.22 -8.85
N GLN A 80 -0.66 -1.35 -8.71
CA GLN A 80 -0.64 -0.32 -7.68
C GLN A 80 -1.74 0.72 -7.89
N ALA A 81 -1.98 1.18 -9.12
CA ALA A 81 -3.08 2.10 -9.41
C ALA A 81 -4.44 1.50 -9.02
N ILE A 82 -4.64 0.21 -9.27
CA ILE A 82 -5.88 -0.50 -8.91
C ILE A 82 -5.97 -0.73 -7.40
N LEU A 83 -4.89 -1.10 -6.71
CA LEU A 83 -4.93 -1.36 -5.27
C LEU A 83 -5.34 -0.14 -4.44
N VAL A 84 -5.07 1.07 -4.91
CA VAL A 84 -5.54 2.31 -4.26
C VAL A 84 -7.07 2.37 -4.20
N THR A 85 -7.79 1.66 -5.09
CA THR A 85 -9.26 1.55 -5.04
C THR A 85 -9.78 0.79 -3.82
N SER A 86 -8.92 0.12 -3.05
CA SER A 86 -9.28 -0.45 -1.74
C SER A 86 -10.00 0.57 -0.85
N LEU A 87 -9.58 1.84 -0.87
CA LEU A 87 -10.25 2.92 -0.14
C LEU A 87 -11.72 3.11 -0.56
N LEU A 88 -12.04 2.91 -1.85
CA LEU A 88 -13.40 3.01 -2.37
C LEU A 88 -14.29 1.90 -1.82
N PHE A 89 -13.72 0.71 -1.58
CA PHE A 89 -14.41 -0.41 -0.97
C PHE A 89 -14.47 -0.28 0.55
N ALA A 90 -13.44 0.29 1.18
CA ALA A 90 -13.37 0.49 2.63
C ALA A 90 -14.46 1.45 3.13
N LEU A 91 -14.69 2.58 2.43
CA LEU A 91 -15.70 3.58 2.79
C LEU A 91 -17.11 3.01 3.05
N PRO A 92 -17.76 2.29 2.11
CA PRO A 92 -19.10 1.75 2.32
C PRO A 92 -19.12 0.62 3.34
N ILE A 93 -18.04 -0.16 3.48
CA ILE A 93 -17.92 -1.22 4.50
C ILE A 93 -17.89 -0.55 5.87
N HIS A 94 -17.02 0.43 6.07
CA HIS A 94 -16.90 1.20 7.31
C HIS A 94 -18.21 1.90 7.67
N ALA A 95 -18.87 2.56 6.70
CA ALA A 95 -20.14 3.25 6.94
C ALA A 95 -21.26 2.30 7.42
N ARG A 96 -21.39 1.12 6.80
CA ARG A 96 -22.38 0.11 7.24
C ARG A 96 -22.09 -0.41 8.64
N LEU A 97 -20.81 -0.66 8.91
CA LEU A 97 -20.35 -1.24 10.16
C LEU A 97 -20.43 -0.24 11.33
N SER A 98 -20.06 1.01 11.11
CA SER A 98 -20.10 2.07 12.14
C SER A 98 -21.48 2.72 12.27
N HIS A 99 -22.49 2.29 11.49
CA HIS A 99 -23.81 2.92 11.39
C HIS A 99 -23.77 4.43 11.08
N GLN A 100 -22.68 4.90 10.46
CA GLN A 100 -22.49 6.29 10.06
C GLN A 100 -22.73 6.46 8.55
N ARG A 101 -23.18 7.63 8.13
CA ARG A 101 -23.38 7.93 6.70
C ARG A 101 -22.07 8.42 6.08
N VAL A 102 -21.76 7.93 4.89
CA VAL A 102 -20.68 8.48 4.07
C VAL A 102 -21.03 9.93 3.73
N THR A 103 -20.13 10.85 4.04
CA THR A 103 -20.35 12.28 3.80
C THR A 103 -20.28 12.59 2.29
N PRO A 104 -20.96 13.64 1.81
CA PRO A 104 -20.83 14.08 0.41
C PRO A 104 -19.37 14.36 0.02
N TRP A 105 -18.57 14.87 0.96
CA TRP A 105 -17.14 15.10 0.79
C TRP A 105 -16.36 13.80 0.49
N GLN A 106 -16.58 12.74 1.26
CA GLN A 106 -15.96 11.43 1.01
C GLN A 106 -16.39 10.86 -0.35
N TRP A 107 -17.65 11.02 -0.74
CA TRP A 107 -18.14 10.60 -2.06
C TRP A 107 -17.46 11.35 -3.21
N THR A 108 -17.21 12.66 -3.06
CA THR A 108 -16.50 13.44 -4.08
C THR A 108 -15.08 12.91 -4.28
N TRP A 109 -14.32 12.69 -3.20
CA TRP A 109 -12.96 12.14 -3.31
C TRP A 109 -12.93 10.70 -3.79
N ALA A 110 -13.92 9.89 -3.40
CA ALA A 110 -14.07 8.53 -3.91
C ALA A 110 -14.32 8.53 -5.43
N ALA A 111 -15.20 9.40 -5.93
CA ALA A 111 -15.47 9.54 -7.36
C ALA A 111 -14.24 10.03 -8.14
N LEU A 112 -13.52 11.03 -7.60
CA LEU A 112 -12.29 11.53 -8.20
C LEU A 112 -11.19 10.46 -8.25
N LEU A 113 -11.04 9.69 -7.16
CA LEU A 113 -10.10 8.59 -7.11
C LEU A 113 -10.46 7.52 -8.14
N ALA A 114 -11.72 7.08 -8.20
CA ALA A 114 -12.18 6.11 -9.19
C ALA A 114 -11.91 6.58 -10.63
N ALA A 115 -12.26 7.84 -10.94
CA ALA A 115 -12.01 8.43 -12.25
C ALA A 115 -10.53 8.47 -12.59
N SER A 116 -9.68 8.86 -11.64
CA SER A 116 -8.22 8.91 -11.85
C SER A 116 -7.63 7.54 -12.15
N VAL A 117 -8.06 6.50 -11.45
CA VAL A 117 -7.60 5.12 -11.69
C VAL A 117 -8.04 4.65 -13.06
N VAL A 118 -9.31 4.88 -13.45
CA VAL A 118 -9.79 4.55 -14.80
C VAL A 118 -8.93 5.22 -15.87
N VAL A 119 -8.60 6.50 -15.70
CA VAL A 119 -7.74 7.23 -16.64
C VAL A 119 -6.32 6.66 -16.67
N ILE A 120 -5.71 6.37 -15.51
CA ILE A 120 -4.36 5.77 -15.46
C ILE A 120 -4.32 4.41 -16.17
N VAL A 121 -5.35 3.58 -15.98
CA VAL A 121 -5.42 2.25 -16.61
C VAL A 121 -5.67 2.35 -18.12
N THR A 122 -6.62 3.20 -18.55
CA THR A 122 -7.05 3.27 -19.95
C THR A 122 -6.18 4.17 -20.81
N VAL A 123 -5.84 5.36 -20.33
CA VAL A 123 -4.99 6.33 -21.02
C VAL A 123 -3.53 6.03 -20.75
N GLY A 124 -3.13 5.80 -19.50
CA GLY A 124 -1.73 5.49 -19.18
C GLY A 124 -1.22 4.21 -19.84
N ASN A 125 -2.12 3.26 -20.14
CA ASN A 125 -1.84 1.98 -20.77
C ASN A 125 -0.54 1.34 -20.23
N PRO A 126 -0.50 0.99 -18.93
CA PRO A 126 0.72 0.54 -18.29
C PRO A 126 1.15 -0.79 -18.85
N THR A 127 2.37 -0.85 -19.38
CA THR A 127 2.94 -2.05 -19.99
C THR A 127 4.00 -2.67 -19.08
N GLU A 128 3.98 -4.00 -19.02
CA GLU A 128 4.98 -4.77 -18.30
C GLU A 128 6.37 -4.59 -18.91
N GLY A 129 7.36 -4.47 -18.01
CA GLY A 129 8.76 -4.57 -18.35
C GLY A 129 9.34 -5.92 -17.91
N ASP A 130 10.61 -5.94 -17.53
CA ASP A 130 11.31 -7.13 -17.08
C ASP A 130 10.86 -7.56 -15.67
N SER A 131 10.90 -8.88 -15.39
CA SER A 131 10.65 -9.40 -14.04
C SER A 131 11.77 -9.08 -13.04
N ARG A 132 12.97 -8.68 -13.52
CA ARG A 132 14.18 -8.46 -12.73
C ARG A 132 15.07 -7.38 -13.33
N ALA A 133 15.69 -6.59 -12.46
CA ALA A 133 16.69 -5.61 -12.86
C ALA A 133 18.12 -6.14 -12.79
N SER A 134 19.01 -5.49 -13.54
CA SER A 134 20.45 -5.72 -13.45
C SER A 134 21.02 -5.29 -12.09
N TRP A 135 22.20 -5.81 -11.74
CA TRP A 135 22.93 -5.39 -10.55
C TRP A 135 23.24 -3.89 -10.52
N GLU A 136 23.48 -3.28 -11.68
CA GLU A 136 23.76 -1.86 -11.81
C GLU A 136 22.54 -1.01 -11.40
N THR A 137 21.35 -1.39 -11.87
CA THR A 137 20.10 -0.71 -11.52
C THR A 137 19.79 -0.83 -10.03
N TRP A 138 19.97 -2.01 -9.43
CA TRP A 138 19.82 -2.20 -7.99
C TRP A 138 20.84 -1.40 -7.18
N THR A 139 22.07 -1.27 -7.67
CA THR A 139 23.09 -0.43 -7.03
C THR A 139 22.68 1.04 -7.05
N ALA A 140 22.15 1.53 -8.18
CA ALA A 140 21.62 2.89 -8.27
C ALA A 140 20.45 3.13 -7.31
N VAL A 141 19.50 2.18 -7.23
CA VAL A 141 18.39 2.24 -6.26
C VAL A 141 18.92 2.30 -4.84
N LEU A 142 19.88 1.46 -4.46
CA LEU A 142 20.45 1.47 -3.11
C LEU A 142 21.16 2.79 -2.79
N VAL A 143 21.94 3.32 -3.74
CA VAL A 143 22.67 4.60 -3.58
C VAL A 143 21.74 5.78 -3.39
N VAL A 144 20.53 5.76 -3.96
CA VAL A 144 19.55 6.85 -3.81
C VAL A 144 18.64 6.61 -2.61
N LEU A 145 18.06 5.42 -2.52
CA LEU A 145 17.01 5.10 -1.54
C LEU A 145 17.59 5.02 -0.12
N VAL A 146 18.73 4.34 0.08
CA VAL A 146 19.28 4.17 1.44
C VAL A 146 19.62 5.51 2.10
N PRO A 147 20.34 6.45 1.45
CA PRO A 147 20.58 7.76 2.04
C PRO A 147 19.30 8.57 2.25
N ALA A 148 18.34 8.53 1.33
CA ALA A 148 17.07 9.23 1.48
C ALA A 148 16.28 8.73 2.71
N LEU A 149 16.19 7.40 2.88
CA LEU A 149 15.56 6.79 4.05
C LEU A 149 16.33 7.10 5.34
N ALA A 150 17.66 7.05 5.32
CA ALA A 150 18.49 7.39 6.46
C ALA A 150 18.28 8.86 6.89
N LEU A 151 18.21 9.79 5.94
CA LEU A 151 17.92 11.20 6.23
C LEU A 151 16.52 11.38 6.85
N CYS A 152 15.52 10.63 6.39
CA CYS A 152 14.20 10.64 6.99
C CYS A 152 14.22 10.12 8.44
N VAL A 153 14.92 9.02 8.70
CA VAL A 153 15.09 8.46 10.06
C VAL A 153 15.83 9.43 10.98
N ILE A 154 16.94 10.01 10.51
CA ILE A 154 17.71 11.01 11.28
C ILE A 154 16.83 12.22 11.57
N GLY A 155 16.12 12.75 10.56
CA GLY A 155 15.18 13.85 10.72
C GLY A 155 14.07 13.52 11.73
N ALA A 156 13.54 12.29 11.71
CA ALA A 156 12.52 11.87 12.66
C ALA A 156 13.01 11.82 14.11
N GLY A 157 14.32 11.65 14.33
CA GLY A 157 14.94 11.73 15.66
C GLY A 157 15.20 13.17 16.13
N ILE A 158 15.34 14.12 15.20
CA ILE A 158 15.57 15.54 15.50
C ILE A 158 14.25 16.26 15.76
N TRP A 159 13.24 16.03 14.93
CA TRP A 159 11.93 16.66 14.99
C TRP A 159 10.97 15.80 15.83
N LYS A 160 9.95 16.41 16.45
CA LYS A 160 8.95 15.70 17.26
C LYS A 160 7.53 15.90 16.72
N GLY A 161 6.63 15.02 17.13
CA GLY A 161 5.20 15.11 16.80
C GLY A 161 4.93 14.82 15.32
N PRO A 162 4.03 15.58 14.65
CA PRO A 162 3.57 15.27 13.30
C PRO A 162 4.69 15.13 12.26
N VAL A 163 5.76 15.93 12.35
CA VAL A 163 6.89 15.88 11.41
C VAL A 163 7.63 14.55 11.50
N SER A 164 7.88 14.06 12.72
CA SER A 164 8.51 12.75 12.95
C SER A 164 7.64 11.62 12.40
N ALA A 165 6.33 11.67 12.66
CA ALA A 165 5.34 10.73 12.11
C ALA A 165 5.38 10.68 10.57
N VAL A 166 5.42 11.84 9.91
CA VAL A 166 5.50 11.93 8.44
C VAL A 166 6.80 11.33 7.92
N LEU A 167 7.95 11.67 8.51
CA LEU A 167 9.24 11.15 8.06
C LEU A 167 9.35 9.63 8.21
N LEU A 168 8.84 9.06 9.30
CA LEU A 168 8.81 7.61 9.50
C LEU A 168 7.77 6.93 8.57
N ALA A 169 6.65 7.60 8.29
CA ALA A 169 5.66 7.12 7.33
C ALA A 169 6.20 7.11 5.89
N LEU A 170 7.03 8.09 5.52
CA LEU A 170 7.76 8.08 4.24
C LEU A 170 8.69 6.86 4.14
N VAL A 171 9.41 6.55 5.23
CA VAL A 171 10.29 5.37 5.28
C VAL A 171 9.50 4.09 5.10
N SER A 172 8.40 3.94 5.86
CA SER A 172 7.50 2.80 5.75
C SER A 172 6.93 2.64 4.34
N GLY A 173 6.31 3.70 3.79
CA GLY A 173 5.69 3.67 2.47
C GLY A 173 6.71 3.35 1.37
N ALA A 174 7.93 3.87 1.46
CA ALA A 174 8.98 3.54 0.50
C ALA A 174 9.41 2.07 0.56
N LEU A 175 9.49 1.49 1.76
CA LEU A 175 9.78 0.06 1.93
C LEU A 175 8.64 -0.83 1.41
N TRP A 176 7.38 -0.44 1.62
CA TRP A 176 6.23 -1.14 1.04
C TRP A 176 6.19 -1.03 -0.49
N GLY A 177 6.55 0.12 -1.05
CA GLY A 177 6.68 0.28 -2.50
C GLY A 177 7.80 -0.60 -3.08
N LEU A 178 8.94 -0.67 -2.39
CA LEU A 178 10.03 -1.60 -2.75
C LEU A 178 9.59 -3.07 -2.63
N PHE A 179 8.85 -3.42 -1.58
CA PHE A 179 8.29 -4.75 -1.38
C PHE A 179 7.35 -5.17 -2.52
N ALA A 180 6.51 -4.25 -3.02
CA ALA A 180 5.65 -4.52 -4.17
C ALA A 180 6.46 -4.89 -5.43
N VAL A 181 7.55 -4.18 -5.70
CA VAL A 181 8.45 -4.46 -6.85
C VAL A 181 9.16 -5.80 -6.67
N LEU A 182 9.71 -6.06 -5.49
CA LEU A 182 10.35 -7.34 -5.15
C LEU A 182 9.38 -8.53 -5.25
N THR A 183 8.10 -8.31 -4.93
CA THR A 183 7.06 -9.34 -5.01
C THR A 183 6.93 -9.88 -6.43
N LYS A 184 7.06 -9.03 -7.47
CA LYS A 184 7.04 -9.50 -8.87
C LYS A 184 8.16 -10.51 -9.14
N GLY A 185 9.39 -10.21 -8.71
CA GLY A 185 10.54 -11.10 -8.88
C GLY A 185 10.47 -12.39 -8.02
N VAL A 186 9.79 -12.34 -6.87
CA VAL A 186 9.53 -13.52 -6.02
C VAL A 186 8.47 -14.42 -6.64
N VAL A 187 7.38 -13.86 -7.16
CA VAL A 187 6.29 -14.60 -7.82
C VAL A 187 6.78 -15.27 -9.10
N ASP A 188 7.61 -14.57 -9.88
CA ASP A 188 8.29 -15.12 -11.06
C ASP A 188 9.05 -16.42 -10.72
N ARG A 189 9.82 -16.42 -9.62
CA ARG A 189 10.57 -17.61 -9.17
C ARG A 189 9.73 -18.69 -8.54
N LEU A 190 8.59 -18.35 -7.97
CA LEU A 190 7.66 -19.35 -7.48
C LEU A 190 7.17 -20.24 -8.65
N GLY A 191 7.09 -19.68 -9.86
CA GLY A 191 6.79 -20.44 -11.09
C GLY A 191 7.83 -21.53 -11.41
N ASP A 192 9.09 -21.31 -11.05
CA ASP A 192 10.19 -22.27 -11.23
C ASP A 192 10.25 -23.34 -10.10
N GLY A 193 9.38 -23.23 -9.09
CA GLY A 193 9.24 -24.16 -7.98
C GLY A 193 9.82 -23.67 -6.64
N LEU A 194 9.39 -24.33 -5.55
CA LEU A 194 9.72 -23.91 -4.18
C LEU A 194 11.22 -24.00 -3.86
N GLU A 195 11.94 -24.98 -4.41
CA GLU A 195 13.38 -25.12 -4.20
C GLU A 195 14.17 -23.97 -4.83
N ALA A 196 13.77 -23.54 -6.03
CA ALA A 196 14.37 -22.40 -6.72
C ALA A 196 14.12 -21.10 -5.94
N LEU A 197 12.89 -20.92 -5.43
CA LEU A 197 12.53 -19.78 -4.60
C LEU A 197 13.36 -19.69 -3.31
N LEU A 198 13.53 -20.81 -2.59
CA LEU A 198 14.31 -20.84 -1.34
C LEU A 198 15.80 -20.57 -1.55
N ARG A 199 16.33 -20.81 -2.75
CA ARG A 199 17.73 -20.49 -3.09
C ARG A 199 17.94 -19.06 -3.58
N THR A 200 16.87 -18.30 -3.76
CA THR A 200 16.89 -16.96 -4.36
C THR A 200 17.14 -15.91 -3.26
N PRO A 201 18.25 -15.15 -3.31
CA PRO A 201 18.57 -14.11 -2.33
C PRO A 201 17.45 -13.05 -2.15
N GLU A 202 16.73 -12.76 -3.22
CA GLU A 202 15.66 -11.77 -3.30
C GLU A 202 14.50 -12.10 -2.34
N LEU A 203 14.24 -13.39 -2.06
CA LEU A 203 13.25 -13.81 -1.07
C LEU A 203 13.62 -13.28 0.33
N TYR A 204 14.89 -13.37 0.71
CA TYR A 204 15.35 -12.93 2.02
C TYR A 204 15.31 -11.40 2.14
N VAL A 205 15.69 -10.70 1.08
CA VAL A 205 15.56 -9.23 1.02
C VAL A 205 14.09 -8.83 1.13
N TRP A 206 13.20 -9.51 0.42
CA TRP A 206 11.75 -9.29 0.47
C TRP A 206 11.19 -9.46 1.90
N VAL A 207 11.60 -10.51 2.62
CA VAL A 207 11.22 -10.70 4.04
C VAL A 207 11.75 -9.57 4.92
N VAL A 208 13.03 -9.20 4.77
CA VAL A 208 13.65 -8.13 5.58
C VAL A 208 12.94 -6.79 5.34
N VAL A 209 12.61 -6.47 4.08
CA VAL A 209 11.89 -5.24 3.72
C VAL A 209 10.48 -5.25 4.32
N ALA A 210 9.77 -6.39 4.30
CA ALA A 210 8.44 -6.49 4.92
C ALA A 210 8.48 -6.24 6.44
N VAL A 211 9.44 -6.84 7.14
CA VAL A 211 9.64 -6.65 8.58
C VAL A 211 10.01 -5.21 8.89
N ALA A 212 10.95 -4.63 8.13
CA ALA A 212 11.37 -3.24 8.30
C ALA A 212 10.23 -2.26 8.01
N GLY A 213 9.50 -2.44 6.92
CA GLY A 213 8.33 -1.62 6.55
C GLY A 213 7.28 -1.63 7.66
N THR A 214 6.95 -2.82 8.18
CA THR A 214 6.03 -2.97 9.32
C THR A 214 6.57 -2.27 10.58
N ALA A 215 7.85 -2.43 10.91
CA ALA A 215 8.43 -1.79 12.08
C ALA A 215 8.38 -0.25 12.00
N TRP A 216 8.73 0.31 10.84
CA TRP A 216 8.68 1.76 10.62
C TRP A 216 7.25 2.29 10.53
N GLN A 217 6.30 1.52 10.00
CA GLN A 217 4.88 1.81 10.05
C GLN A 217 4.42 1.99 11.51
N GLN A 218 4.71 1.02 12.36
CA GLN A 218 4.36 1.09 13.79
C GLN A 218 5.06 2.26 14.48
N ALA A 219 6.33 2.52 14.16
CA ALA A 219 7.05 3.68 14.69
C ALA A 219 6.40 5.01 14.26
N SER A 220 5.93 5.11 13.01
CA SER A 220 5.26 6.31 12.48
C SER A 220 3.94 6.61 13.20
N PHE A 221 3.17 5.57 13.53
CA PHE A 221 1.91 5.69 14.27
C PHE A 221 2.14 6.08 15.74
N ARG A 222 3.27 5.67 16.32
CA ARG A 222 3.64 6.06 17.69
C ARG A 222 4.25 7.46 17.79
N ALA A 223 4.95 7.92 16.75
CA ALA A 223 5.69 9.19 16.77
C ALA A 223 4.80 10.44 16.65
N GLY A 224 3.59 10.31 16.12
CA GLY A 224 2.66 11.43 15.97
C GLY A 224 1.26 10.97 15.61
N SER A 225 0.35 11.92 15.37
CA SER A 225 -1.04 11.62 15.12
C SER A 225 -1.21 10.74 13.88
N LEU A 226 -2.06 9.72 13.99
CA LEU A 226 -2.48 8.83 12.91
C LEU A 226 -2.93 9.64 11.66
N THR A 227 -3.47 10.85 11.90
CA THR A 227 -3.89 11.82 10.88
C THR A 227 -2.79 12.38 9.99
N ALA A 228 -1.52 12.30 10.42
CA ALA A 228 -0.37 12.73 9.63
C ALA A 228 0.35 11.56 8.95
N SER A 229 0.48 10.43 9.64
CA SER A 229 1.24 9.27 9.17
C SER A 229 0.47 8.41 8.16
N LEU A 230 -0.82 8.11 8.38
CA LEU A 230 -1.60 7.29 7.44
C LEU A 230 -1.64 7.85 6.02
N PRO A 231 -2.03 9.12 5.78
CA PRO A 231 -2.13 9.65 4.42
C PRO A 231 -0.77 9.70 3.73
N THR A 232 0.28 10.01 4.48
CA THR A 232 1.65 10.04 3.99
C THR A 232 2.05 8.65 3.48
N MET A 233 1.82 7.61 4.28
CA MET A 233 2.18 6.24 3.94
C MET A 233 1.39 5.73 2.72
N THR A 234 0.07 5.91 2.71
CA THR A 234 -0.83 5.44 1.63
C THR A 234 -0.53 6.11 0.28
N VAL A 235 0.02 7.33 0.28
CA VAL A 235 0.48 7.99 -0.95
C VAL A 235 1.88 7.54 -1.34
N THR A 236 2.78 7.42 -0.37
CA THR A 236 4.20 7.14 -0.65
C THR A 236 4.41 5.77 -1.26
N GLU A 237 3.67 4.77 -0.78
CA GLU A 237 3.76 3.39 -1.29
C GLU A 237 3.54 3.28 -2.81
N PRO A 238 2.38 3.67 -3.38
CA PRO A 238 2.14 3.53 -4.81
C PRO A 238 3.07 4.44 -5.63
N VAL A 239 3.47 5.60 -5.11
CA VAL A 239 4.41 6.50 -5.80
C VAL A 239 5.81 5.85 -5.90
N VAL A 240 6.34 5.31 -4.80
CA VAL A 240 7.64 4.63 -4.81
C VAL A 240 7.58 3.37 -5.65
N ALA A 241 6.50 2.57 -5.53
CA ALA A 241 6.29 1.39 -6.36
C ALA A 241 6.24 1.74 -7.86
N ALA A 242 5.58 2.84 -8.24
CA ALA A 242 5.52 3.30 -9.62
C ALA A 242 6.89 3.74 -10.15
N VAL A 243 7.63 4.54 -9.37
CA VAL A 243 8.99 4.98 -9.73
C VAL A 243 9.92 3.79 -9.91
N LEU A 244 9.88 2.84 -8.96
CA LEU A 244 10.69 1.62 -9.06
C LEU A 244 10.20 0.71 -10.20
N GLY A 245 8.91 0.62 -10.49
CA GLY A 245 8.40 -0.11 -11.66
C GLY A 245 9.02 0.41 -12.96
N VAL A 246 9.09 1.74 -13.12
CA VAL A 246 9.71 2.36 -14.30
C VAL A 246 11.24 2.17 -14.31
N VAL A 247 11.92 2.44 -13.19
CA VAL A 247 13.40 2.46 -13.13
C VAL A 247 14.01 1.07 -13.06
N VAL A 248 13.43 0.19 -12.24
CA VAL A 248 13.94 -1.16 -11.93
C VAL A 248 13.47 -2.15 -12.97
N LEU A 249 12.16 -2.16 -13.25
CA LEU A 249 11.56 -3.15 -14.14
C LEU A 249 11.46 -2.65 -15.58
N GLY A 250 11.71 -1.37 -15.85
CA GLY A 250 11.58 -0.82 -17.21
C GLY A 250 10.12 -0.73 -17.67
N GLU A 251 9.16 -0.68 -16.75
CA GLU A 251 7.74 -0.52 -17.10
C GLU A 251 7.50 0.83 -17.76
N THR A 252 6.61 0.87 -18.76
CA THR A 252 6.33 2.09 -19.52
C THR A 252 4.84 2.43 -19.53
N LEU A 253 4.55 3.73 -19.42
CA LEU A 253 3.23 4.30 -19.68
C LEU A 253 3.22 4.80 -21.13
N ARG A 254 2.19 4.43 -21.88
CA ARG A 254 2.06 4.77 -23.31
C ARG A 254 0.78 5.58 -23.59
N PRO A 255 0.67 6.80 -23.06
CA PRO A 255 -0.54 7.61 -23.20
C PRO A 255 -0.73 8.28 -24.57
N GLY A 256 0.21 8.11 -25.50
CA GLY A 256 0.25 8.87 -26.75
C GLY A 256 0.71 10.31 -26.52
N GLU A 257 0.80 11.10 -27.59
CA GLU A 257 1.35 12.47 -27.55
C GLU A 257 0.48 13.43 -26.73
N GLU A 258 -0.84 13.29 -26.80
CA GLU A 258 -1.79 14.18 -26.11
C GLU A 258 -2.17 13.68 -24.70
N GLY A 259 -1.95 12.39 -24.41
CA GLY A 259 -2.42 11.77 -23.16
C GLY A 259 -1.53 12.03 -21.94
N TRP A 260 -0.31 12.57 -22.12
CA TRP A 260 0.60 12.84 -21.00
C TRP A 260 0.05 13.86 -20.01
N LEU A 261 -0.54 14.95 -20.50
CA LEU A 261 -1.17 15.96 -19.63
C LEU A 261 -2.31 15.34 -18.82
N VAL A 262 -3.16 14.55 -19.48
CA VAL A 262 -4.28 13.85 -18.86
C VAL A 262 -3.79 12.86 -17.80
N LEU A 263 -2.73 12.11 -18.10
CA LEU A 263 -2.11 11.15 -17.18
C LEU A 263 -1.49 11.84 -15.95
N ILE A 264 -0.76 12.93 -16.14
CA ILE A 264 -0.18 13.71 -15.03
C ILE A 264 -1.29 14.23 -14.12
N VAL A 265 -2.35 14.81 -14.70
CA VAL A 265 -3.51 15.28 -13.93
C VAL A 265 -4.15 14.12 -13.18
N ALA A 266 -4.34 12.96 -13.81
CA ALA A 266 -4.92 11.79 -13.16
C ALA A 266 -4.06 11.31 -11.97
N VAL A 267 -2.73 11.24 -12.13
CA VAL A 267 -1.83 10.86 -11.03
C VAL A 267 -1.92 11.86 -9.87
N VAL A 268 -1.94 13.16 -10.16
CA VAL A 268 -2.12 14.20 -9.13
C VAL A 268 -3.47 14.04 -8.43
N VAL A 269 -4.55 13.83 -9.18
CA VAL A 269 -5.89 13.63 -8.62
C VAL A 269 -5.93 12.36 -7.75
N MET A 270 -5.30 11.27 -8.20
CA MET A 270 -5.20 10.03 -7.42
C MET A 270 -4.50 10.29 -6.08
N VAL A 271 -3.32 10.92 -6.11
CA VAL A 271 -2.54 11.24 -4.90
C VAL A 271 -3.34 12.13 -3.93
N VAL A 272 -3.95 13.20 -4.44
CA VAL A 272 -4.72 14.13 -3.61
C VAL A 272 -5.97 13.46 -3.04
N SER A 273 -6.68 12.65 -3.83
CA SER A 273 -7.88 11.94 -3.39
C SER A 273 -7.56 10.89 -2.33
N THR A 274 -6.50 10.11 -2.53
CA THR A 274 -5.99 9.15 -1.53
C THR A 274 -5.62 9.86 -0.23
N ALA A 275 -4.87 10.96 -0.30
CA ALA A 275 -4.50 11.73 0.88
C ALA A 275 -5.71 12.35 1.59
N ALA A 276 -6.74 12.77 0.86
CA ALA A 276 -7.97 13.32 1.43
C ALA A 276 -8.79 12.24 2.14
N LEU A 277 -8.95 11.06 1.52
CA LEU A 277 -9.68 9.92 2.07
C LEU A 277 -8.97 9.35 3.30
N ALA A 278 -7.66 9.09 3.21
CA ALA A 278 -6.87 8.57 4.33
C ALA A 278 -6.84 9.54 5.52
N ARG A 279 -6.84 10.87 5.28
CA ARG A 279 -6.99 11.87 6.36
C ARG A 279 -8.35 11.78 7.03
N GLY A 280 -9.40 11.59 6.25
CA GLY A 280 -10.76 11.41 6.77
C GLY A 280 -10.86 10.17 7.66
N GLU A 281 -10.33 9.03 7.21
CA GLU A 281 -10.29 7.79 7.99
C GLU A 281 -9.50 7.96 9.29
N ALA A 282 -8.31 8.54 9.21
CA ALA A 282 -7.47 8.79 10.36
C ALA A 282 -8.12 9.75 11.38
N ALA A 283 -8.88 10.74 10.90
CA ALA A 283 -9.60 11.68 11.76
C ALA A 283 -10.79 11.03 12.47
N THR A 284 -11.46 10.07 11.83
CA THR A 284 -12.51 9.26 12.46
C THR A 284 -11.91 8.33 13.51
N ALA A 285 -10.78 7.68 13.19
CA ALA A 285 -10.11 6.77 14.12
C ALA A 285 -9.50 7.49 15.34
N ALA A 286 -9.23 8.79 15.24
CA ALA A 286 -8.70 9.59 16.35
C ALA A 286 -9.78 10.17 17.29
N GLN A 287 -11.07 10.05 16.97
CA GLN A 287 -12.15 10.55 17.83
C GLN A 287 -12.50 9.53 18.92
N PRO A 288 -12.47 9.90 20.22
CA PRO A 288 -12.96 9.03 21.28
C PRO A 288 -14.48 8.83 21.15
N ALA A 289 -14.96 7.63 21.48
CA ALA A 289 -16.36 7.29 21.41
C ALA A 289 -17.19 8.27 22.27
N SER A 290 -18.06 9.05 21.63
CA SER A 290 -19.11 9.76 22.36
C SER A 290 -20.14 8.73 22.80
N HIS A 291 -20.01 8.27 24.04
CA HIS A 291 -21.04 7.50 24.75
C HIS A 291 -22.29 8.35 25.00
#